data_AF-A0A9X6AEM8-F1
#
_entry.id   AF-A0A9X6AEM8-F1
#
_cell.length_a   1.000
_cell.length_b   1.000
_cell.length_c   1.000
_cell.angle_alpha   90.00
_cell.angle_beta   90.00
_cell.angle_gamma   90.00
#
_symmetry.space_group_name_H-M   'P 1'
#
loop_
_entity.id
_entity.type
_entity.pdbx_description
1 polymer ?
#
loop_
_entity_poly.entity_id
_entity_poly.type
_entity_poly.pdbx_seq_one_letter_code
_entity_poly.pdbx_strand_id
1 'polypeptide(L)' 'DGGKEPPLDELRDWLVEQFVAMLVVSAARDPQTARVVRAALVLEGREGSLGKLARAVLPVIGDAARLL' A
#
# COMPACT_ATOMS: atom_id res chain seq x y z
N ASP A 1 18.36 -8.92 21.16
CA ASP A 1 19.39 -7.94 20.73
C ASP A 1 18.71 -6.59 20.68
N GLY A 2 19.27 -5.53 21.26
CA GLY A 2 18.45 -4.37 21.65
C GLY A 2 17.64 -3.67 20.54
N GLY A 3 17.82 -4.07 19.27
CA GLY A 3 16.83 -3.84 18.20
C GLY A 3 16.49 -2.38 18.03
N LYS A 4 17.56 -1.57 17.99
CA LYS A 4 17.51 -0.11 17.94
C LYS A 4 16.60 0.34 16.81
N GLU A 5 15.81 1.36 17.14
CA GLU A 5 14.82 2.00 16.29
C GLU A 5 15.28 2.09 14.82
N PRO A 6 14.42 1.75 13.86
CA PRO A 6 14.78 1.77 12.45
C PRO A 6 15.27 3.17 12.05
N PRO A 7 16.21 3.27 11.09
CA PRO A 7 16.55 4.53 10.44
C PRO A 7 15.29 5.33 10.05
N LEU A 8 15.35 6.66 10.12
CA LEU A 8 14.18 7.51 9.93
C LEU A 8 13.52 7.34 8.55
N ASP A 9 14.32 7.08 7.52
CA ASP A 9 13.86 6.77 6.17
C ASP A 9 13.09 5.45 6.11
N GLU A 10 13.58 4.42 6.78
CA GLU A 10 12.89 3.13 6.89
C GLU A 10 11.56 3.28 7.66
N LEU A 11 11.57 4.03 8.78
CA LEU A 11 10.35 4.31 9.54
C LEU A 11 9.32 5.08 8.71
N ARG A 12 9.76 6.12 7.99
CA ARG A 12 8.89 6.90 7.09
C ARG A 12 8.29 6.00 6.02
N ASP A 13 9.12 5.18 5.39
CA ASP A 13 8.69 4.33 4.30
C ASP A 13 7.66 3.30 4.80
N TRP A 14 7.86 2.73 6.00
CA TRP A 14 6.85 1.88 6.65
C TRP A 14 5.56 2.63 6.96
N LEU A 15 5.61 3.84 7.52
CA LEU A 15 4.41 4.62 7.83
C LEU A 15 3.62 4.96 6.56
N VAL A 16 4.31 5.31 5.47
CA VAL A 16 3.69 5.57 4.17
C VAL A 16 3.09 4.29 3.60
N GLU A 17 3.77 3.15 3.69
CA GLU A 17 3.23 1.87 3.24
C GLU A 17 1.94 1.50 3.98
N GLN A 18 1.94 1.61 5.31
CA GLN A 18 0.75 1.36 6.13
C GLN A 18 -0.39 2.33 5.81
N PHE A 19 -0.09 3.62 5.60
CA PHE A 19 -1.07 4.61 5.19
C PHE A 19 -1.72 4.27 3.84
N VAL A 20 -0.91 3.91 2.85
CA VAL A 20 -1.39 3.54 1.51
C VAL A 20 -2.22 2.25 1.57
N ALA A 21 -1.82 1.26 2.37
CA ALA A 21 -2.60 0.04 2.57
C ALA A 21 -4.00 0.35 3.12
N MET A 22 -4.10 1.20 4.14
CA MET A 22 -5.39 1.62 4.69
C MET A 22 -6.24 2.38 3.66
N LEU A 23 -5.64 3.24 2.85
CA LEU A 23 -6.35 3.94 1.76
C LEU A 23 -6.90 2.97 0.71
N VAL A 24 -6.12 1.97 0.29
CA VAL A 24 -6.56 0.98 -0.71
C VAL A 24 -7.70 0.12 -0.16
N VAL A 25 -7.62 -0.32 1.09
CA VAL A 25 -8.72 -1.05 1.75
C VAL A 25 -9.98 -0.20 1.84
N SER A 26 -9.82 1.09 2.15
CA SER A 26 -10.94 2.03 2.22
C SER A 26 -11.58 2.29 0.86
N ALA A 27 -10.77 2.41 -0.21
CA ALA A 27 -11.22 2.53 -1.59
C ALA A 27 -12.08 1.35 -2.07
N ALA A 28 -11.90 0.15 -1.51
CA ALA A 28 -12.73 -1.00 -1.85
C ALA A 28 -14.20 -0.86 -1.40
N ARG A 29 -14.46 0.01 -0.41
CA ARG A 29 -15.78 0.22 0.20
C ARG A 29 -16.36 1.59 -0.08
N ASP A 30 -15.51 2.59 -0.32
CA ASP A 30 -15.92 3.98 -0.55
C ASP A 30 -15.54 4.47 -1.96
N PRO A 31 -16.53 4.75 -2.84
CA PRO A 31 -16.29 5.24 -4.18
C PRO A 31 -15.52 6.56 -4.24
N GLN A 32 -15.63 7.43 -3.22
CA GLN A 32 -14.90 8.68 -3.18
C GLN A 32 -13.40 8.45 -2.97
N THR A 33 -13.04 7.64 -1.98
CA THR A 33 -11.66 7.22 -1.71
C THR A 33 -11.09 6.50 -2.92
N ALA A 34 -11.88 5.67 -3.60
CA ALA A 34 -11.46 5.01 -4.84
C ALA A 34 -11.10 6.00 -5.97
N ARG A 35 -11.79 7.14 -6.07
CA ARG A 35 -11.42 8.20 -7.03
C ARG A 35 -10.10 8.86 -6.64
N VAL A 36 -9.87 9.13 -5.37
CA VAL A 36 -8.62 9.72 -4.87
C VAL A 36 -7.44 8.80 -5.12
N VAL A 37 -7.56 7.50 -4.79
CA VAL A 37 -6.50 6.51 -5.04
C VAL A 37 -6.20 6.39 -6.53
N ARG A 38 -7.23 6.38 -7.39
CA ARG A 38 -7.03 6.38 -8.85
C ARG A 38 -6.36 7.64 -9.38
N ALA A 39 -6.68 8.80 -8.82
CA ALA A 39 -5.99 10.04 -9.19
C ALA A 39 -4.52 10.03 -8.74
N ALA A 40 -4.23 9.52 -7.54
CA ALA A 40 -2.86 9.36 -7.05
C ALA A 40 -2.02 8.42 -7.93
N LEU A 41 -2.60 7.34 -8.45
CA LEU A 41 -1.92 6.42 -9.37
C LEU A 41 -1.38 7.11 -10.63
N VAL A 42 -2.05 8.15 -11.13
CA VAL A 42 -1.59 8.91 -12.31
C VAL A 42 -0.30 9.68 -12.02
N LEU A 43 -0.07 10.03 -10.75
CA LEU A 43 1.08 10.80 -10.31
C LEU A 43 2.26 9.92 -9.85
N GLU A 44 2.03 8.63 -9.61
CA GLU A 44 3.05 7.72 -9.12
C GLU A 44 3.97 7.18 -10.22
N GLY A 45 5.28 7.15 -9.94
CA GLY A 45 6.26 6.41 -10.72
C GLY A 45 6.23 4.90 -10.42
N ARG A 46 6.96 4.12 -11.21
CA ARG A 46 7.04 2.64 -11.06
C ARG A 46 7.50 2.17 -9.67
N GLU A 47 8.33 2.98 -9.00
CA GLU A 47 8.83 2.74 -7.64
C GLU A 47 8.05 3.51 -6.55
N GLY A 48 6.88 4.03 -6.90
CA GLY A 48 5.95 4.65 -5.95
C GLY A 48 5.37 3.65 -4.94
N SER A 49 4.78 4.18 -3.87
CA SER A 49 4.32 3.40 -2.73
C SER A 49 3.17 2.46 -3.10
N LEU A 50 2.27 2.86 -4.00
CA LEU A 50 1.20 1.99 -4.50
C LEU A 50 1.76 0.85 -5.36
N GLY A 51 2.78 1.14 -6.17
CA GLY A 51 3.46 0.13 -6.98
C GLY A 51 4.19 -0.93 -6.13
N LYS A 52 4.83 -0.50 -5.04
CA LYS A 52 5.45 -1.41 -4.05
C LYS A 52 4.41 -2.24 -3.33
N LEU A 53 3.34 -1.62 -2.82
CA LEU A 53 2.26 -2.30 -2.13
C LEU A 53 1.60 -3.37 -3.03
N ALA A 54 1.29 -3.03 -4.28
CA ALA A 54 0.69 -3.97 -5.22
C ALA A 54 1.58 -5.20 -5.45
N ARG A 55 2.89 -5.00 -5.63
CA ARG A 55 3.87 -6.10 -5.79
C ARG A 55 3.94 -7.01 -4.56
N ALA A 56 3.86 -6.43 -3.36
CA ALA A 56 3.90 -7.19 -2.11
C ALA A 56 2.60 -7.95 -1.83
N VAL A 57 1.45 -7.29 -2.02
CA VAL A 57 0.15 -7.80 -1.57
C VAL A 57 -0.52 -8.71 -2.61
N LEU A 58 -0.42 -8.41 -3.91
CA LEU A 58 -1.12 -9.19 -4.95
C LEU A 58 -0.80 -10.70 -4.91
N PRO A 59 0.46 -11.15 -4.71
CA PRO A 59 0.74 -12.58 -4.55
C PRO A 59 0.06 -13.20 -3.32
N VAL A 60 0.06 -12.48 -2.19
CA VAL A 60 -0.50 -12.96 -0.91
C VAL A 60 -2.02 -13.13 -1.00
N ILE A 61 -2.72 -12.17 -1.60
CA ILE A 61 -4.18 -12.22 -1.72
C ILE A 61 -4.65 -12.96 -2.98
N GLY A 62 -3.78 -13.13 -3.98
CA GLY A 62 -4.04 -13.93 -5.18
C GLY A 62 -4.33 -15.39 -4.80
N ASP A 63 -3.59 -15.93 -3.83
CA ASP A 63 -3.88 -17.25 -3.27
C ASP A 63 -5.24 -17.33 -2.58
N ALA A 64 -5.75 -16.21 -2.04
CA ALA A 64 -7.08 -16.13 -1.45
C ALA A 64 -8.19 -16.06 -2.52
N ALA A 65 -7.89 -15.77 -3.78
CA ALA A 65 -8.88 -15.74 -4.86
C ALA A 65 -9.57 -17.11 -5.04
N ARG A 66 -8.92 -18.21 -4.67
CA ARG A 66 -9.52 -19.56 -4.66
C ARG A 66 -10.69 -19.73 -3.67
N LEU A 67 -10.88 -18.77 -2.76
CA LEU A 67 -11.93 -18.79 -1.74
C LEU A 67 -13.21 -18.06 -2.20
N LEU A 68 -13.20 -17.46 -3.38
CA LEU A 68 -14.35 -16.80 -4.03
C LEU A 68 -15.01 -17.76 -5.03
#